data_AF-A0AAW2GP91-F1
#
_entry.id   AF-A0AAW2GP91-F1
#
_cell.length_a   1.000
_cell.length_b   1.000
_cell.length_c   1.000
_cell.angle_alpha   90.00
_cell.angle_beta   90.00
_cell.angle_gamma   90.00
#
_symmetry.space_group_name_H-M   'P 1'
#
loop_
_entity.id
_entity.type
_entity.pdbx_description
1 polymer ?
#
loop_
_entity_poly.entity_id
_entity_poly.type
_entity_poly.pdbx_seq_one_letter_code
_entity_poly.pdbx_strand_id
1 'polypeptide(L)'
;MDFLLIQFGLSVFKFDCNTNKYSQRSYNFYTFPKPMNRQAPDNRFMCQTSSISFLTDQGFDFNKLFKYGIPYLNASEEEKLVKRLEEKQKLKEENNQCLISIPDNDRPQLEEICSRIENFLTSDAKELIIDRCNSFMRRLVYQEARIRWFNKLRIESKIENTWNCLSVQKIGTKEEEEEKEKEKREKEKLELKQAVGLSNLLKKIVESGKIIVGHNMLLDLCHIVHQFFTPLPSDYAEFKTLLHGLFPRLLDTKVLCQSQQFKEFVSSSNLNLLFDIVKKPPFSIPEVESVEGRSYSVSTDKLHEAGYDAYITGLCFIALSNYLRVTWTPFLGDLLITGSPLLSSLFNKLPIARLKDFPYINLVGNDPNPSRDHIFYLTFPKEWKHGDITNLFSPFGGGYVSWLSDTSAYVGLYRREQAGAVMPKLSKGFQYKIQKYTEHQATLQTEVSSKDRKRKLSPCEKADDAKNDEKSGAAENDDDEWQVATGKRRKKRKEQATTGKKAFEENDAWN
;
A
#
# COMPACT_ATOMS: atom_id res chain seq x y z
N MET A 1 -5.90 4.50 -1.30
CA MET A 1 -6.01 3.15 -1.89
C MET A 1 -6.70 2.31 -0.83
N ASP A 2 -7.94 1.90 -1.10
CA ASP A 2 -8.82 1.43 -0.02
C ASP A 2 -8.82 -0.10 0.10
N PHE A 3 -8.40 -0.81 -0.94
CA PHE A 3 -8.24 -2.27 -0.93
C PHE A 3 -6.84 -2.69 -0.43
N LEU A 4 -6.79 -3.86 0.19
CA LEU A 4 -5.57 -4.42 0.77
C LEU A 4 -4.89 -5.41 -0.17
N LEU A 5 -3.55 -5.42 -0.18
CA LEU A 5 -2.76 -6.50 -0.77
C LEU A 5 -2.61 -7.54 0.33
N ILE A 6 -3.34 -8.64 0.22
CA ILE A 6 -3.48 -9.65 1.27
C ILE A 6 -2.47 -10.79 1.11
N GLN A 7 -1.91 -10.97 -0.09
CA GLN A 7 -0.90 -11.97 -0.37
C GLN A 7 0.12 -11.40 -1.35
N PHE A 8 1.40 -11.46 -0.99
CA PHE A 8 2.53 -11.08 -1.82
C PHE A 8 3.27 -12.32 -2.28
N GLY A 9 3.33 -12.54 -3.59
CA GLY A 9 4.04 -13.65 -4.22
C GLY A 9 5.44 -13.23 -4.68
N LEU A 10 6.45 -14.01 -4.33
CA LEU A 10 7.84 -13.77 -4.77
C LEU A 10 8.43 -15.06 -5.31
N SER A 11 8.87 -15.05 -6.57
CA SER A 11 9.68 -16.13 -7.15
C SER A 11 11.06 -15.61 -7.50
N VAL A 12 12.10 -16.26 -6.96
CA VAL A 12 13.50 -15.92 -7.20
C VAL A 12 14.10 -16.95 -8.14
N PHE A 13 14.61 -16.47 -9.28
CA PHE A 13 15.32 -17.28 -10.26
C PHE A 13 16.82 -16.96 -10.21
N LYS A 14 17.64 -18.00 -10.16
CA LYS A 14 19.10 -17.88 -10.26
C LYS A 14 19.60 -18.83 -11.34
N PHE A 15 20.21 -18.27 -12.37
CA PHE A 15 20.88 -19.03 -13.41
C PHE A 15 22.24 -19.53 -12.91
N ASP A 16 22.53 -20.80 -13.14
CA ASP A 16 23.85 -21.39 -12.93
C ASP A 16 24.53 -21.67 -14.26
N CYS A 17 25.64 -20.97 -14.52
CA CYS A 17 26.38 -21.08 -15.77
C CYS A 17 27.04 -22.46 -15.93
N ASN A 18 27.32 -23.18 -14.85
CA ASN A 18 28.01 -24.47 -14.93
C ASN A 18 27.08 -25.59 -15.38
N THR A 19 25.84 -25.57 -14.89
CA THR A 19 24.82 -26.58 -15.22
C THR A 19 23.92 -26.14 -16.37
N ASN A 20 23.99 -24.87 -16.79
CA ASN A 20 23.11 -24.24 -17.77
C ASN A 20 21.62 -24.36 -17.39
N LYS A 21 21.32 -24.34 -16.08
CA LYS A 21 19.98 -24.50 -15.52
C LYS A 21 19.61 -23.33 -14.62
N TYR A 22 18.31 -23.12 -14.47
CA TYR A 22 17.79 -22.16 -13.51
C TYR A 22 17.43 -22.88 -12.21
N SER A 23 17.84 -22.34 -11.08
CA SER A 23 17.27 -22.70 -9.77
C SER A 23 16.17 -21.70 -9.41
N GLN A 24 15.09 -22.21 -8.78
CA GLN A 24 13.91 -21.41 -8.51
C GLN A 24 13.42 -21.58 -7.06
N ARG A 25 13.03 -20.47 -6.42
CA ARG A 25 12.44 -20.49 -5.06
C ARG A 25 11.25 -19.54 -5.00
N SER A 26 10.06 -20.06 -4.68
CA SER A 26 8.84 -19.27 -4.52
C SER A 26 8.42 -19.15 -3.07
N TYR A 27 7.78 -18.02 -2.77
CA TYR A 27 7.26 -17.68 -1.45
C TYR A 27 5.89 -17.01 -1.57
N ASN A 28 5.00 -17.36 -0.65
CA ASN A 28 3.73 -16.67 -0.43
C ASN A 28 3.74 -16.01 0.94
N PHE A 29 3.69 -14.69 0.94
CA PHE A 29 3.61 -13.90 2.16
C PHE A 29 2.18 -13.41 2.35
N TYR A 30 1.54 -13.86 3.41
CA TYR A 30 0.21 -13.37 3.80
C TYR A 30 0.42 -12.10 4.60
N THR A 31 -0.24 -11.00 4.23
CA THR A 31 0.02 -9.67 4.79
C THR A 31 -1.24 -9.09 5.40
N PHE A 32 -1.14 -8.64 6.65
CA PHE A 32 -2.28 -8.04 7.35
C PHE A 32 -1.80 -6.92 8.27
N PRO A 33 -2.41 -5.72 8.24
CA PRO A 33 -2.01 -4.58 9.08
C PRO A 33 -2.45 -4.80 10.53
N LYS A 34 -1.81 -5.74 11.21
CA LYS A 34 -2.13 -6.07 12.60
C LYS A 34 -1.63 -4.94 13.52
N PRO A 35 -2.50 -4.32 14.33
CA PRO A 35 -2.06 -3.33 15.30
C PRO A 35 -1.24 -4.03 16.39
N MET A 36 0.05 -3.72 16.47
CA MET A 36 0.94 -4.33 17.47
C MET A 36 0.62 -3.90 18.90
N ASN A 37 0.20 -2.64 19.07
CA ASN A 37 -0.15 -2.04 20.34
C ASN A 37 -1.41 -1.18 20.20
N ARG A 38 -2.08 -0.86 21.30
CA ARG A 38 -3.28 0.02 21.32
C ARG A 38 -3.03 1.44 20.77
N GLN A 39 -1.78 1.78 20.53
CA GLN A 39 -1.33 3.06 19.98
C GLN A 39 -0.95 2.98 18.50
N ALA A 40 -0.85 1.77 17.93
CA ALA A 40 -0.61 1.57 16.52
C ALA A 40 -1.81 2.08 15.70
N PRO A 41 -1.59 2.55 14.46
CA PRO A 41 -2.69 2.91 13.57
C PRO A 41 -3.61 1.70 13.33
N ASP A 42 -4.92 1.95 13.39
CA ASP A 42 -5.95 0.96 13.14
C ASP A 42 -6.45 1.14 11.70
N ASN A 43 -5.89 0.34 10.80
CA ASN A 43 -6.10 0.50 9.36
C ASN A 43 -7.45 -0.10 8.94
N ARG A 44 -8.27 0.72 8.29
CA ARG A 44 -9.53 0.30 7.67
C ARG A 44 -9.29 -0.01 6.21
N PHE A 45 -9.82 -1.12 5.73
CA PHE A 45 -9.73 -1.53 4.34
C PHE A 45 -11.10 -1.96 3.81
N MET A 46 -11.26 -1.86 2.49
CA MET A 46 -12.43 -2.31 1.77
C MET A 46 -12.23 -3.71 1.21
N CYS A 47 -13.35 -4.40 1.07
CA CYS A 47 -13.45 -5.73 0.49
C CYS A 47 -14.44 -5.70 -0.66
N GLN A 48 -14.07 -6.27 -1.81
CA GLN A 48 -15.00 -6.46 -2.92
C GLN A 48 -15.51 -7.90 -2.90
N THR A 49 -16.82 -8.06 -2.83
CA THR A 49 -17.48 -9.38 -2.69
C THR A 49 -17.09 -10.36 -3.80
N SER A 50 -17.08 -9.90 -5.06
CA SER A 50 -16.72 -10.76 -6.20
C SER A 50 -15.26 -11.24 -6.13
N SER A 51 -14.35 -10.39 -5.63
CA SER A 51 -12.93 -10.75 -5.49
C SER A 51 -12.70 -11.74 -4.34
N ILE A 52 -13.44 -11.59 -3.23
CA ILE A 52 -13.42 -12.55 -2.13
C ILE A 52 -13.95 -13.90 -2.59
N SER A 53 -15.12 -13.93 -3.24
CA SER A 53 -15.71 -15.17 -3.78
C SER A 53 -14.73 -15.89 -4.68
N PHE A 54 -14.12 -15.16 -5.63
CA PHE A 54 -13.12 -15.72 -6.53
C PHE A 54 -11.93 -16.34 -5.77
N LEU A 55 -11.39 -15.66 -4.77
CA LEU A 55 -10.28 -16.19 -3.95
C LEU A 55 -10.70 -17.43 -3.15
N THR A 56 -11.92 -17.45 -2.60
CA THR A 56 -12.47 -18.63 -1.93
C THR A 56 -12.57 -19.82 -2.88
N ASP A 57 -13.06 -19.61 -4.10
CA ASP A 57 -13.19 -20.65 -5.12
C ASP A 57 -11.81 -21.22 -5.54
N GLN A 58 -10.75 -20.41 -5.44
CA GLN A 58 -9.36 -20.83 -5.69
C GLN A 58 -8.67 -21.42 -4.45
N GLY A 59 -9.40 -21.62 -3.34
CA GLY A 59 -8.87 -22.25 -2.13
C GLY A 59 -8.00 -21.34 -1.26
N PHE A 60 -8.16 -20.01 -1.36
CA PHE A 60 -7.42 -19.07 -0.53
C PHE A 60 -7.80 -19.19 0.97
N ASP A 61 -6.79 -19.31 1.83
CA ASP A 61 -7.00 -19.42 3.28
C ASP A 61 -7.05 -18.03 3.95
N PHE A 62 -8.27 -17.53 4.15
CA PHE A 62 -8.52 -16.29 4.89
C PHE A 62 -8.19 -16.39 6.39
N ASN A 63 -8.23 -17.59 6.99
CA ASN A 63 -7.82 -17.74 8.39
C ASN A 63 -6.33 -17.49 8.53
N LYS A 64 -5.52 -17.98 7.57
CA LYS A 64 -4.09 -17.70 7.52
C LYS A 64 -3.81 -16.21 7.39
N LEU A 65 -4.58 -15.49 6.56
CA LEU A 65 -4.49 -14.04 6.42
C LEU A 65 -4.77 -13.31 7.74
N PHE A 66 -5.95 -13.50 8.35
CA PHE A 66 -6.37 -12.70 9.48
C PHE A 66 -5.72 -13.10 10.80
N LYS A 67 -5.38 -14.38 10.99
CA LYS A 67 -4.79 -14.91 12.23
C LYS A 67 -3.27 -14.83 12.24
N TYR A 68 -2.65 -15.14 11.09
CA TYR A 68 -1.19 -15.30 10.97
C TYR A 68 -0.56 -14.36 9.93
N GLY A 69 -1.31 -13.37 9.44
CA GLY A 69 -0.81 -12.36 8.52
C GLY A 69 0.40 -11.62 9.09
N ILE A 70 1.43 -11.49 8.26
CA ILE A 70 2.66 -10.78 8.59
C ILE A 70 2.31 -9.29 8.69
N PRO A 71 2.63 -8.63 9.81
CA PRO A 71 2.44 -7.19 9.95
C PRO A 71 3.38 -6.43 9.01
N TYR A 72 3.06 -5.17 8.80
CA TYR A 72 3.91 -4.25 8.06
C TYR A 72 3.68 -2.83 8.54
N LEU A 73 4.69 -1.99 8.35
CA LEU A 73 4.62 -0.55 8.56
C LEU A 73 5.24 0.15 7.36
N ASN A 74 4.64 1.26 6.95
CA ASN A 74 5.28 2.17 5.99
C ASN A 74 6.31 3.07 6.71
N ALA A 75 7.10 3.84 5.95
CA ALA A 75 8.17 4.66 6.51
C ALA A 75 7.65 5.71 7.52
N SER A 76 6.50 6.33 7.25
CA SER A 76 5.90 7.33 8.15
C SER A 76 5.39 6.70 9.45
N GLU A 77 4.80 5.51 9.37
CA GLU A 77 4.30 4.77 10.53
C GLU A 77 5.44 4.25 11.41
N GLU A 78 6.51 3.74 10.78
CA GLU A 78 7.73 3.31 11.46
C GLU A 78 8.35 4.49 12.22
N GLU A 79 8.53 5.65 11.58
CA GLU A 79 9.09 6.84 12.22
C GLU A 79 8.21 7.33 13.39
N LYS A 80 6.89 7.35 13.21
CA LYS A 80 5.94 7.70 14.29
C LYS A 80 6.03 6.73 15.46
N LEU A 81 6.19 5.43 15.18
CA LEU A 81 6.31 4.43 16.24
C LEU A 81 7.62 4.60 17.02
N VAL A 82 8.74 4.84 16.33
CA VAL A 82 10.05 5.10 16.95
C VAL A 82 9.99 6.36 17.83
N LYS A 83 9.51 7.48 17.30
CA LYS A 83 9.37 8.74 18.06
C LYS A 83 8.55 8.56 19.33
N ARG A 84 7.43 7.84 19.27
CA ARG A 84 6.60 7.56 20.46
C ARG A 84 7.29 6.66 21.48
N LEU A 85 8.12 5.72 21.04
CA LEU A 85 8.90 4.89 21.95
C LEU A 85 9.96 5.73 22.67
N GLU A 86 10.63 6.64 21.96
CA GLU A 86 11.59 7.58 22.53
C GLU A 86 10.93 8.57 23.50
N GLU A 87 9.77 9.15 23.15
CA GLU A 87 8.99 10.03 24.03
C GLU A 87 8.56 9.33 25.32
N LYS A 88 8.16 8.05 25.24
CA LYS A 88 7.86 7.25 26.43
C LYS A 88 9.08 7.00 27.31
N GLN A 89 10.25 6.81 26.72
CA GLN A 89 11.49 6.67 27.48
C GLN A 89 11.83 7.98 28.19
N LYS A 90 11.75 9.12 27.49
CA LYS A 90 11.94 10.45 28.08
C LYS A 90 10.95 10.75 29.21
N LEU A 91 9.66 10.50 29.01
CA LEU A 91 8.63 10.69 30.04
C LEU A 91 8.85 9.82 31.28
N LYS A 92 9.46 8.62 31.12
CA LYS A 92 9.85 7.79 32.27
C LYS A 92 11.04 8.41 33.01
N GLU A 93 12.03 8.91 32.29
CA GLU A 93 13.21 9.58 32.87
C GLU A 93 12.82 10.88 33.59
N GLU A 94 11.96 11.70 33.00
CA GLU A 94 11.44 12.95 33.57
C GLU A 94 10.58 12.70 34.81
N ASN A 95 9.63 11.75 34.74
CA ASN A 95 8.81 11.39 35.90
C ASN A 95 9.65 10.84 37.06
N ASN A 96 10.76 10.17 36.77
CA ASN A 96 11.68 9.68 37.79
C ASN A 96 12.46 10.82 38.47
N GLN A 97 12.64 11.98 37.83
CA GLN A 97 13.38 13.12 38.37
C GLN A 97 12.54 14.05 39.26
N CYS A 98 11.21 14.02 39.13
CA CYS A 98 10.31 14.87 39.92
C CYS A 98 10.12 14.33 41.35
N LEU A 99 10.67 15.04 42.35
CA LEU A 99 10.49 14.77 43.78
C LEU A 99 9.13 15.26 44.27
N ILE A 100 8.34 14.35 44.83
CA ILE A 100 7.05 14.65 45.46
C ILE A 100 7.26 14.79 46.97
N SER A 101 6.71 15.86 47.55
CA SER A 101 6.64 16.03 49.01
C SER A 101 5.72 14.96 49.62
N ILE A 102 6.23 14.21 50.59
CA ILE A 102 5.52 13.11 51.24
C ILE A 102 4.44 13.69 52.18
N PRO A 103 3.14 13.44 51.93
CA PRO A 103 2.07 13.85 52.84
C PRO A 103 2.20 13.15 54.20
N ASP A 104 1.88 13.86 55.29
CA ASP A 104 2.03 13.31 56.66
C ASP A 104 1.16 12.06 56.90
N ASN A 105 0.05 11.92 56.18
CA ASN A 105 -0.87 10.78 56.30
C ASN A 105 -0.32 9.48 55.69
N ASP A 106 0.53 9.59 54.67
CA ASP A 106 1.10 8.44 53.94
C ASP A 106 2.50 8.03 54.46
N ARG A 107 3.13 8.91 55.25
CA ARG A 107 4.44 8.68 55.89
C ARG A 107 4.52 7.36 56.68
N PRO A 108 3.58 6.98 57.57
CA PRO A 108 3.72 5.76 58.37
C PRO A 108 3.71 4.49 57.51
N GLN A 109 2.87 4.46 56.47
CA GLN A 109 2.79 3.32 55.56
C GLN A 109 4.07 3.22 54.69
N LEU A 110 4.63 4.36 54.29
CA LEU A 110 5.90 4.41 53.57
C LEU A 110 7.06 3.94 54.44
N GLU A 111 7.12 4.35 55.70
CA GLU A 111 8.14 3.94 56.67
C GLU A 111 8.07 2.44 56.94
N GLU A 112 6.87 1.87 57.09
CA GLU A 112 6.69 0.42 57.22
C GLU A 112 7.22 -0.34 56.00
N ILE A 113 6.94 0.14 54.79
CA ILE A 113 7.46 -0.45 53.55
C ILE A 113 8.99 -0.33 53.51
N CYS A 114 9.54 0.82 53.88
CA CYS A 114 10.98 1.04 53.96
C CYS A 114 11.65 0.07 54.94
N SER A 115 11.09 -0.15 56.13
CA SER A 115 11.62 -1.13 57.10
C SER A 115 11.56 -2.56 56.57
N ARG A 116 10.51 -2.94 55.83
CA ARG A 116 10.46 -4.26 55.16
C ARG A 116 11.57 -4.40 54.11
N ILE A 117 11.86 -3.34 53.35
CA ILE A 117 12.94 -3.32 52.37
C ILE A 117 14.32 -3.41 53.06
N GLU A 118 14.53 -2.72 54.18
CA GLU A 118 15.77 -2.82 54.97
C GLU A 118 15.99 -4.23 55.51
N ASN A 119 14.96 -4.85 56.09
CA ASN A 119 15.01 -6.23 56.55
C ASN A 119 15.31 -7.20 55.39
N PHE A 120 14.71 -6.96 54.22
CA PHE A 120 15.00 -7.74 53.02
C PHE A 120 16.45 -7.59 52.55
N LEU A 121 17.02 -6.38 52.59
CA LEU A 121 18.42 -6.14 52.26
C LEU A 121 19.37 -6.97 53.14
N THR A 122 19.05 -7.12 54.42
CA THR A 122 19.82 -7.95 55.37
C THR A 122 19.58 -9.46 55.24
N SER A 123 18.51 -9.89 54.56
CA SER A 123 18.14 -11.30 54.41
C SER A 123 18.76 -11.96 53.17
N ASP A 124 18.85 -13.29 53.12
CA ASP A 124 19.25 -14.05 51.92
C ASP A 124 18.12 -14.25 50.89
N ALA A 125 16.96 -13.61 51.10
CA ALA A 125 15.84 -13.70 50.18
C ALA A 125 16.19 -13.03 48.83
N LYS A 126 15.77 -13.68 47.73
CA LYS A 126 16.03 -13.20 46.36
C LYS A 126 15.05 -12.12 45.91
N GLU A 127 13.84 -12.11 46.45
CA GLU A 127 12.75 -11.23 46.04
C GLU A 127 11.83 -10.91 47.22
N LEU A 128 11.40 -9.64 47.32
CA LEU A 128 10.39 -9.17 48.25
C LEU A 128 9.19 -8.65 47.45
N ILE A 129 8.00 -9.19 47.74
CA ILE A 129 6.75 -8.73 47.14
C ILE A 129 6.04 -7.81 48.14
N ILE A 130 5.71 -6.59 47.70
CA ILE A 130 4.93 -5.62 48.45
C ILE A 130 3.52 -5.59 47.86
N ASP A 131 2.59 -6.18 48.61
CA ASP A 131 1.17 -6.22 48.26
C ASP A 131 0.47 -4.89 48.57
N ARG A 132 -0.63 -4.63 47.85
CA ARG A 132 -1.58 -3.51 48.13
C ARG A 132 -0.98 -2.10 48.16
N CYS A 133 -0.10 -1.76 47.23
CA CYS A 133 0.30 -0.36 47.02
C CYS A 133 -0.65 0.36 46.05
N ASN A 134 -1.19 1.52 46.43
CA ASN A 134 -1.87 2.41 45.49
C ASN A 134 -0.83 3.04 44.52
N SER A 135 -1.26 3.64 43.41
CA SER A 135 -0.35 4.23 42.41
C SER A 135 0.55 5.34 42.99
N PHE A 136 0.06 6.07 43.98
CA PHE A 136 0.78 7.14 44.67
C PHE A 136 1.91 6.59 45.58
N MET A 137 1.59 5.62 46.43
CA MET A 137 2.52 4.90 47.29
C MET A 137 3.60 4.19 46.49
N ARG A 138 3.27 3.60 45.32
CA ARG A 138 4.31 3.05 44.44
C ARG A 138 5.31 4.11 44.03
N ARG A 139 4.82 5.29 43.62
CA ARG A 139 5.69 6.41 43.20
C ARG A 139 6.56 6.91 44.34
N LEU A 140 6.03 7.01 45.57
CA LEU A 140 6.80 7.36 46.76
C LEU A 140 7.86 6.30 47.09
N VAL A 141 7.55 5.01 46.96
CA VAL A 141 8.51 3.92 47.18
C VAL A 141 9.63 3.96 46.13
N TYR A 142 9.32 4.21 44.86
CA TYR A 142 10.34 4.43 43.81
C TYR A 142 11.24 5.63 44.12
N GLN A 143 10.66 6.73 44.62
CA GLN A 143 11.40 7.92 45.02
C GLN A 143 12.33 7.63 46.21
N GLU A 144 11.80 7.08 47.31
CA GLU A 144 12.60 6.79 48.50
C GLU A 144 13.68 5.75 48.23
N ALA A 145 13.40 4.73 47.41
CA ALA A 145 14.41 3.74 47.06
C ALA A 145 15.58 4.34 46.27
N ARG A 146 15.32 5.33 45.42
CA ARG A 146 16.36 6.06 44.70
C ARG A 146 17.23 6.91 45.63
N ILE A 147 16.63 7.48 46.68
CA ILE A 147 17.30 8.37 47.65
C ILE A 147 18.08 7.54 48.69
N ARG A 148 17.42 6.60 49.36
CA ARG A 148 17.97 5.81 50.48
C ARG A 148 18.87 4.66 50.01
N TRP A 149 18.56 4.04 48.87
CA TRP A 149 19.24 2.84 48.37
C TRP A 149 19.73 2.99 46.93
N PHE A 150 20.45 4.08 46.66
CA PHE A 150 21.06 4.37 45.36
C PHE A 150 21.83 3.16 44.81
N ASN A 151 21.44 2.68 43.62
CA ASN A 151 22.02 1.53 42.93
C ASN A 151 22.08 0.21 43.73
N LYS A 152 21.25 0.03 44.77
CA LYS A 152 21.19 -1.23 45.54
C LYS A 152 19.93 -2.06 45.31
N LEU A 153 18.85 -1.45 44.84
CA LEU A 153 17.54 -2.08 44.70
C LEU A 153 16.93 -1.89 43.31
N ARG A 154 16.32 -2.95 42.81
CA ARG A 154 15.55 -2.99 41.57
C ARG A 154 14.08 -3.17 41.92
N ILE A 155 13.25 -2.22 41.51
CA ILE A 155 11.81 -2.25 41.81
C ILE A 155 11.04 -2.38 40.49
N GLU A 156 10.28 -3.45 40.33
CA GLU A 156 9.42 -3.71 39.18
C GLU A 156 7.96 -3.83 39.61
N SER A 157 7.03 -3.32 38.81
CA SER A 157 5.62 -3.59 39.02
C SER A 157 5.29 -4.95 38.42
N LYS A 158 4.85 -5.90 39.23
CA LYS A 158 4.31 -7.21 38.79
C LYS A 158 2.80 -7.24 38.96
N ILE A 159 2.15 -8.13 38.22
CA ILE A 159 0.72 -8.41 38.37
C ILE A 159 0.61 -9.86 38.83
N GLU A 160 0.27 -10.06 40.09
CA GLU A 160 -0.01 -11.39 40.64
C GLU A 160 -1.47 -11.46 41.08
N ASN A 161 -2.18 -12.51 40.65
CA ASN A 161 -3.57 -12.80 41.03
C ASN A 161 -4.50 -11.58 40.91
N THR A 162 -4.46 -10.88 39.77
CA THR A 162 -5.30 -9.69 39.42
C THR A 162 -5.00 -8.38 40.14
N TRP A 163 -4.04 -8.36 41.09
CA TRP A 163 -3.62 -7.13 41.78
C TRP A 163 -2.20 -6.72 41.36
N ASN A 164 -1.97 -5.41 41.24
CA ASN A 164 -0.63 -4.89 40.96
C ASN A 164 0.20 -4.92 42.26
N CYS A 165 1.30 -5.66 42.30
CA CYS A 165 2.27 -5.69 43.39
C CYS A 165 3.59 -5.04 42.98
N LEU A 166 4.37 -4.60 43.96
CA LEU A 166 5.76 -4.18 43.72
C LEU A 166 6.70 -5.32 44.08
N SER A 167 7.54 -5.69 43.13
CA SER A 167 8.61 -6.66 43.30
C SER A 167 9.92 -5.92 43.52
N VAL A 168 10.53 -6.11 44.69
CA VAL A 168 11.82 -5.55 45.06
C VAL A 168 12.87 -6.66 45.01
N GLN A 169 13.89 -6.45 44.20
CA GLN A 169 15.02 -7.36 44.03
C GLN A 169 16.32 -6.62 44.36
N LYS A 170 17.33 -7.34 44.84
CA LYS A 170 18.67 -6.78 45.01
C LYS A 170 19.29 -6.56 43.62
N ILE A 171 19.94 -5.42 43.40
CA ILE A 171 20.69 -5.19 42.16
C ILE A 171 21.86 -6.19 42.10
N GLY A 172 22.03 -6.82 40.93
CA GLY A 172 23.13 -7.73 40.65
C GLY A 172 24.48 -7.01 40.55
N THR A 173 25.50 -7.67 40.03
CA THR A 173 26.75 -6.95 39.68
C THR A 173 26.47 -5.90 38.60
N LYS A 174 27.32 -4.87 38.49
CA LYS A 174 27.17 -3.82 37.46
C LYS A 174 27.10 -4.41 36.04
N GLU A 175 27.84 -5.51 35.82
CA GLU A 175 27.83 -6.28 34.57
C GLU A 175 26.47 -6.95 34.30
N GLU A 176 25.85 -7.56 35.31
CA GLU A 176 24.52 -8.19 35.16
C GLU A 176 23.41 -7.18 34.83
N GLU A 177 23.48 -5.95 35.34
CA GLU A 177 22.48 -4.93 35.04
C GLU A 177 22.69 -4.33 33.64
N GLU A 178 23.94 -4.12 33.22
CA GLU A 178 24.27 -3.72 31.86
C GLU A 178 23.81 -4.78 30.84
N GLU A 179 23.96 -6.06 31.17
CA GLU A 179 23.48 -7.18 30.35
C GLU A 179 21.95 -7.19 30.24
N LYS A 180 21.21 -7.04 31.35
CA LYS A 180 19.74 -6.97 31.34
C LYS A 180 19.20 -5.75 30.61
N GLU A 181 19.83 -4.58 30.75
CA GLU A 181 19.45 -3.40 29.97
C GLU A 181 19.66 -3.64 28.48
N LYS A 182 20.77 -4.28 28.11
CA LYS A 182 21.07 -4.65 26.73
C LYS A 182 20.02 -5.63 26.21
N GLU A 183 19.68 -6.68 26.95
CA GLU A 183 18.62 -7.63 26.60
C GLU A 183 17.27 -6.93 26.38
N LYS A 184 16.90 -6.00 27.26
CA LYS A 184 15.66 -5.23 27.11
C LYS A 184 15.67 -4.36 25.85
N ARG A 185 16.78 -3.66 25.57
CA ARG A 185 16.93 -2.87 24.33
C ARG A 185 16.90 -3.75 23.10
N GLU A 186 17.51 -4.94 23.14
CA GLU A 186 17.49 -5.90 22.06
C GLU A 186 16.08 -6.46 21.82
N LYS A 187 15.32 -6.73 22.89
CA LYS A 187 13.91 -7.12 22.81
C LYS A 187 13.04 -6.03 22.19
N GLU A 188 13.18 -4.77 22.62
CA GLU A 188 12.45 -3.63 22.04
C GLU A 188 12.78 -3.44 20.54
N LYS A 189 14.06 -3.58 20.17
CA LYS A 189 14.50 -3.56 18.76
C LYS A 189 13.92 -4.72 17.96
N LEU A 190 13.82 -5.91 18.55
CA LEU A 190 13.24 -7.08 17.89
C LEU A 190 11.74 -6.90 17.66
N GLU A 191 11.01 -6.40 18.66
CA GLU A 191 9.58 -6.08 18.55
C GLU A 191 9.32 -5.05 17.46
N LEU A 192 10.16 -4.00 17.36
CA LEU A 192 10.07 -3.02 16.28
C LEU A 192 10.32 -3.67 14.91
N LYS A 193 11.36 -4.51 14.78
CA LYS A 193 11.64 -5.24 13.53
C LYS A 193 10.49 -6.17 13.13
N GLN A 194 9.87 -6.84 14.10
CA GLN A 194 8.70 -7.68 13.88
C GLN A 194 7.51 -6.85 13.43
N ALA A 195 7.30 -5.65 13.99
CA ALA A 195 6.23 -4.75 13.58
C ALA A 195 6.39 -4.26 12.12
N VAL A 196 7.60 -3.89 11.72
CA VAL A 196 7.91 -3.51 10.33
C VAL A 196 7.71 -4.69 9.38
N GLY A 197 7.97 -5.92 9.86
CA GLY A 197 7.58 -7.18 9.22
C GLY A 197 7.98 -7.27 7.75
N LEU A 198 7.00 -7.41 6.84
CA LEU A 198 7.27 -7.63 5.42
C LEU A 198 7.97 -6.43 4.74
N SER A 199 7.77 -5.20 5.22
CA SER A 199 8.42 -4.01 4.65
C SER A 199 9.94 -4.14 4.65
N ASN A 200 10.53 -4.87 5.61
CA ASN A 200 11.97 -5.15 5.63
C ASN A 200 12.44 -6.00 4.43
N LEU A 201 11.64 -6.99 4.02
CA LEU A 201 11.94 -7.79 2.83
C LEU A 201 11.91 -6.93 1.57
N LEU A 202 10.90 -6.06 1.45
CA LEU A 202 10.75 -5.19 0.29
C LEU A 202 11.86 -4.13 0.21
N LYS A 203 12.28 -3.56 1.33
CA LYS A 203 13.48 -2.70 1.41
C LYS A 203 14.72 -3.45 0.88
N LYS A 204 14.91 -4.71 1.27
CA LYS A 204 16.02 -5.55 0.76
C LYS A 204 15.93 -5.85 -0.73
N ILE A 205 14.71 -6.02 -1.27
CA ILE A 205 14.49 -6.20 -2.70
C ILE A 205 14.88 -4.92 -3.47
N VAL A 206 14.46 -3.75 -2.98
CA VAL A 206 14.84 -2.44 -3.53
C VAL A 206 16.36 -2.24 -3.51
N GLU A 207 16.99 -2.45 -2.34
CA GLU A 207 18.45 -2.34 -2.16
C GLU A 207 19.24 -3.26 -3.10
N SER A 208 18.67 -4.39 -3.52
CA SER A 208 19.36 -5.35 -4.38
C SER A 208 19.61 -4.81 -5.80
N GLY A 209 18.84 -3.82 -6.27
CA GLY A 209 18.92 -3.28 -7.63
C GLY A 209 18.68 -4.32 -8.75
N LYS A 210 18.19 -5.52 -8.40
CA LYS A 210 17.93 -6.60 -9.35
C LYS A 210 16.69 -6.30 -10.18
N ILE A 211 16.59 -6.95 -11.34
CA ILE A 211 15.41 -6.83 -12.19
C ILE A 211 14.21 -7.44 -11.48
N ILE A 212 13.09 -6.72 -11.50
CA ILE A 212 11.80 -7.18 -11.00
C ILE A 212 10.91 -7.40 -12.21
N VAL A 213 10.39 -8.61 -12.33
CA VAL A 213 9.51 -9.02 -13.42
C VAL A 213 8.10 -9.18 -12.88
N GLY A 214 7.12 -8.62 -13.58
CA GLY A 214 5.70 -8.80 -13.28
C GLY A 214 4.86 -9.03 -14.54
N HIS A 215 3.57 -9.25 -14.35
CA HIS A 215 2.61 -9.38 -15.44
C HIS A 215 1.42 -8.47 -15.15
N ASN A 216 1.24 -7.41 -15.94
CA ASN A 216 0.21 -6.39 -15.69
C ASN A 216 0.32 -5.75 -14.29
N MET A 217 1.55 -5.42 -13.88
CA MET A 217 1.90 -5.20 -12.47
C MET A 217 1.66 -3.79 -11.94
N LEU A 218 0.92 -2.94 -12.68
CA LEU A 218 0.67 -1.55 -12.28
C LEU A 218 -0.03 -1.48 -10.92
N LEU A 219 -1.10 -2.25 -10.72
CA LEU A 219 -1.82 -2.27 -9.44
C LEU A 219 -0.99 -2.90 -8.33
N ASP A 220 -0.23 -3.95 -8.64
CA ASP A 220 0.68 -4.58 -7.68
C ASP A 220 1.67 -3.56 -7.12
N LEU A 221 2.32 -2.80 -8.00
CA LEU A 221 3.26 -1.74 -7.63
C LEU A 221 2.57 -0.63 -6.82
N CYS A 222 1.38 -0.19 -7.23
CA CYS A 222 0.63 0.80 -6.48
C CYS A 222 0.33 0.34 -5.05
N HIS A 223 -0.12 -0.91 -4.86
CA HIS A 223 -0.37 -1.47 -3.54
C HIS A 223 0.93 -1.65 -2.73
N ILE A 224 1.98 -2.17 -3.36
CA ILE A 224 3.29 -2.38 -2.72
C ILE A 224 3.84 -1.05 -2.19
N VAL A 225 3.87 -0.01 -3.02
CA VAL A 225 4.37 1.30 -2.60
C VAL A 225 3.49 1.86 -1.48
N HIS A 226 2.17 1.86 -1.66
CA HIS A 226 1.24 2.43 -0.69
C HIS A 226 1.32 1.80 0.70
N GLN A 227 1.44 0.47 0.76
CA GLN A 227 1.39 -0.27 2.02
C GLN A 227 2.73 -0.35 2.73
N PHE A 228 3.83 -0.54 1.99
CA PHE A 228 5.12 -0.90 2.60
C PHE A 228 6.15 0.23 2.59
N PHE A 229 5.94 1.27 1.78
CA PHE A 229 6.89 2.38 1.64
C PHE A 229 6.29 3.71 2.08
N THR A 230 5.31 4.22 1.32
CA THR A 230 4.74 5.55 1.54
C THR A 230 3.40 5.67 0.81
N PRO A 231 2.47 6.51 1.29
CA PRO A 231 1.27 6.85 0.53
C PRO A 231 1.60 7.28 -0.91
N LEU A 232 0.73 6.91 -1.86
CA LEU A 232 0.93 7.29 -3.26
C LEU A 232 0.77 8.81 -3.39
N PRO A 233 1.64 9.49 -4.16
CA PRO A 233 1.53 10.92 -4.38
C PRO A 233 0.29 11.23 -5.21
N SER A 234 -0.23 12.45 -5.06
CA SER A 234 -1.35 12.96 -5.86
C SER A 234 -0.93 13.35 -7.28
N ASP A 235 0.34 13.73 -7.45
CA ASP A 235 0.89 14.10 -8.75
C ASP A 235 1.43 12.87 -9.51
N TYR A 236 1.17 12.86 -10.82
CA TYR A 236 1.55 11.75 -11.68
C TYR A 236 3.06 11.71 -11.99
N ALA A 237 3.72 12.85 -12.12
CA ALA A 237 5.16 12.90 -12.35
C ALA A 237 5.93 12.49 -11.08
N GLU A 238 5.45 12.90 -9.91
CA GLU A 238 5.95 12.41 -8.62
C GLU A 238 5.78 10.90 -8.48
N PHE A 239 4.62 10.35 -8.87
CA PHE A 239 4.38 8.90 -8.87
C PHE A 239 5.41 8.15 -9.73
N LYS A 240 5.70 8.63 -10.94
CA LYS A 240 6.69 8.02 -11.83
C LYS A 240 8.10 8.07 -11.22
N THR A 241 8.46 9.22 -10.65
CA THR A 241 9.75 9.44 -10.00
C THR A 241 9.92 8.51 -8.79
N LEU A 242 8.89 8.41 -7.94
CA LEU A 242 8.87 7.53 -6.78
C LEU A 242 9.03 6.06 -7.18
N LEU A 243 8.24 5.60 -8.15
CA LEU A 243 8.32 4.21 -8.62
C LEU A 243 9.68 3.89 -9.23
N HIS A 244 10.21 4.76 -10.07
CA HIS A 244 11.52 4.55 -10.69
C HIS A 244 12.65 4.57 -9.65
N GLY A 245 12.55 5.45 -8.64
CA GLY A 245 13.51 5.53 -7.54
C GLY A 245 13.53 4.26 -6.68
N LEU A 246 12.37 3.65 -6.44
CA LEU A 246 12.27 2.38 -5.70
C LEU A 246 12.65 1.18 -6.56
N PHE A 247 12.22 1.14 -7.82
CA PHE A 247 12.38 0.00 -8.70
C PHE A 247 12.97 0.45 -10.05
N PRO A 248 14.31 0.59 -10.13
CA PRO A 248 14.97 1.17 -11.32
C PRO A 248 14.95 0.24 -12.54
N ARG A 249 14.66 -1.05 -12.34
CA ARG A 249 14.67 -2.10 -13.38
C ARG A 249 13.42 -2.97 -13.31
N LEU A 250 12.29 -2.40 -13.71
CA LEU A 250 11.00 -3.10 -13.83
C LEU A 250 10.81 -3.65 -15.24
N LEU A 251 10.27 -4.86 -15.35
CA LEU A 251 9.87 -5.44 -16.62
C LEU A 251 8.49 -6.07 -16.51
N ASP A 252 7.56 -5.58 -17.33
CA ASP A 252 6.22 -6.16 -17.43
C ASP A 252 6.14 -7.09 -18.64
N THR A 253 5.90 -8.38 -18.40
CA THR A 253 5.77 -9.39 -19.44
C THR A 253 4.62 -9.13 -20.40
N LYS A 254 3.56 -8.42 -19.96
CA LYS A 254 2.45 -8.05 -20.84
C LYS A 254 2.88 -7.00 -21.87
N VAL A 255 3.72 -6.04 -21.47
CA VAL A 255 4.32 -5.06 -22.40
C VAL A 255 5.31 -5.75 -23.32
N LEU A 256 6.11 -6.69 -22.80
CA LEU A 256 7.03 -7.50 -23.61
C LEU A 256 6.27 -8.20 -24.75
N CYS A 257 5.15 -8.86 -24.46
CA CYS A 257 4.33 -9.57 -25.45
C CYS A 257 3.70 -8.65 -26.52
N GLN A 258 3.53 -7.35 -26.24
CA GLN A 258 2.99 -6.39 -27.21
C GLN A 258 4.02 -5.92 -28.24
N SER A 259 5.29 -6.28 -28.05
CA SER A 259 6.36 -5.90 -28.96
C SER A 259 6.18 -6.61 -30.31
N GLN A 260 6.59 -5.94 -31.39
CA GLN A 260 6.36 -6.42 -32.77
C GLN A 260 6.92 -7.84 -33.01
N GLN A 261 7.99 -8.20 -32.31
CA GLN A 261 8.67 -9.49 -32.41
C GLN A 261 7.82 -10.67 -31.94
N PHE A 262 6.85 -10.44 -31.06
CA PHE A 262 6.01 -11.48 -30.47
C PHE A 262 4.57 -11.45 -31.00
N LYS A 263 4.17 -10.38 -31.68
CA LYS A 263 2.79 -10.12 -32.09
C LYS A 263 2.21 -11.21 -33.00
N GLU A 264 3.05 -11.86 -33.80
CA GLU A 264 2.65 -12.95 -34.70
C GLU A 264 2.48 -14.30 -33.97
N PHE A 265 3.23 -14.51 -32.89
CA PHE A 265 3.26 -15.79 -32.16
C PHE A 265 2.37 -15.80 -30.92
N VAL A 266 2.15 -14.63 -30.30
CA VAL A 266 1.39 -14.48 -29.06
C VAL A 266 -0.01 -13.96 -29.37
N SER A 267 -0.96 -14.89 -29.46
CA SER A 267 -2.37 -14.59 -29.74
C SER A 267 -3.11 -13.93 -28.55
N SER A 268 -2.68 -14.24 -27.33
CA SER A 268 -3.25 -13.67 -26.09
C SER A 268 -2.15 -13.41 -25.06
N SER A 269 -2.26 -12.28 -24.37
CA SER A 269 -1.37 -11.88 -23.27
C SER A 269 -2.01 -12.07 -21.89
N ASN A 270 -2.99 -12.96 -21.76
CA ASN A 270 -3.42 -13.46 -20.45
C ASN A 270 -2.36 -14.46 -19.96
N LEU A 271 -1.98 -14.40 -18.68
CA LEU A 271 -0.86 -15.19 -18.15
C LEU A 271 -0.98 -16.70 -18.40
N ASN A 272 -2.16 -17.27 -18.20
CA ASN A 272 -2.38 -18.73 -18.34
C ASN A 272 -2.23 -19.16 -19.80
N LEU A 273 -2.86 -18.41 -20.71
CA LEU A 273 -2.75 -18.66 -22.15
C LEU A 273 -1.32 -18.39 -22.66
N LEU A 274 -0.66 -17.35 -22.15
CA LEU A 274 0.73 -17.05 -22.47
C LEU A 274 1.63 -18.20 -22.05
N PHE A 275 1.42 -18.76 -20.86
CA PHE A 275 2.17 -19.91 -20.38
C PHE A 275 2.02 -21.13 -21.31
N ASP A 276 0.82 -21.40 -21.80
CA ASP A 276 0.59 -22.49 -22.76
C ASP A 276 1.17 -22.22 -24.15
N ILE A 277 1.26 -20.96 -24.57
CA ILE A 277 1.93 -20.56 -25.82
C ILE A 277 3.43 -20.78 -25.71
N VAL A 278 4.08 -20.34 -24.61
CA VAL A 278 5.55 -20.43 -24.47
C VAL A 278 6.04 -21.86 -24.24
N LYS A 279 5.15 -22.82 -23.97
CA LYS A 279 5.45 -24.27 -23.96
C LYS A 279 5.71 -24.83 -25.36
N LYS A 280 5.22 -24.16 -26.41
CA LYS A 280 5.20 -24.67 -27.79
C LYS A 280 6.23 -23.92 -28.66
N PRO A 281 6.75 -24.56 -29.73
CA PRO A 281 7.61 -23.89 -30.70
C PRO A 281 6.96 -22.60 -31.26
N PRO A 282 7.73 -21.54 -31.50
CA PRO A 282 9.20 -21.46 -31.47
C PRO A 282 9.80 -21.23 -30.07
N PHE A 283 8.98 -21.20 -29.01
CA PHE A 283 9.44 -21.01 -27.63
C PHE A 283 9.79 -22.35 -26.97
N SER A 284 10.57 -22.27 -25.90
CA SER A 284 10.91 -23.41 -25.05
C SER A 284 11.03 -22.96 -23.60
N ILE A 285 10.35 -23.66 -22.69
CA ILE A 285 10.50 -23.44 -21.25
C ILE A 285 11.89 -23.93 -20.81
N PRO A 286 12.64 -23.14 -20.03
CA PRO A 286 13.94 -23.57 -19.51
C PRO A 286 13.78 -24.73 -18.53
N GLU A 287 14.78 -25.61 -18.47
CA GLU A 287 14.88 -26.56 -17.36
C GLU A 287 15.12 -25.81 -16.04
N VAL A 288 14.26 -26.08 -15.06
CA VAL A 288 14.35 -25.49 -13.73
C VAL A 288 14.62 -26.59 -12.71
N GLU A 289 15.71 -26.44 -11.98
CA GLU A 289 16.04 -27.29 -10.84
C GLU A 289 15.15 -26.92 -9.64
N SER A 290 14.42 -27.92 -9.15
CA SER A 290 13.57 -27.78 -7.97
C SER A 290 14.42 -27.79 -6.70
N VAL A 291 14.21 -26.79 -5.86
CA VAL A 291 14.69 -26.73 -4.49
C VAL A 291 13.62 -27.35 -3.59
N GLU A 292 14.00 -28.38 -2.84
CA GLU A 292 13.10 -29.13 -1.96
C GLU A 292 12.29 -28.22 -1.03
N GLY A 293 10.96 -28.40 -1.01
CA GLY A 293 10.04 -27.66 -0.17
C GLY A 293 9.84 -26.17 -0.50
N ARG A 294 10.49 -25.64 -1.54
CA ARG A 294 10.45 -24.20 -1.90
C ARG A 294 10.18 -23.91 -3.37
N SER A 295 10.10 -24.93 -4.21
CA SER A 295 9.81 -24.78 -5.64
C SER A 295 8.43 -25.28 -5.98
N TYR A 296 7.80 -24.61 -6.95
CA TYR A 296 6.65 -25.20 -7.65
C TYR A 296 7.17 -26.13 -8.74
N SER A 297 6.37 -27.15 -9.04
CA SER A 297 6.57 -27.96 -10.23
C SER A 297 5.68 -27.44 -11.35
N VAL A 298 6.12 -27.59 -12.60
CA VAL A 298 5.27 -27.33 -13.79
C VAL A 298 4.06 -28.26 -13.84
N SER A 299 4.09 -29.38 -13.11
CA SER A 299 2.98 -30.34 -12.99
C SER A 299 1.95 -30.02 -11.91
N THR A 300 2.26 -29.09 -10.99
CA THR A 300 1.34 -28.72 -9.91
C THR A 300 0.61 -27.44 -10.27
N ASP A 301 -0.67 -27.55 -10.62
CA ASP A 301 -1.46 -26.38 -10.99
C ASP A 301 -2.05 -25.72 -9.75
N LYS A 302 -1.54 -24.52 -9.43
CA LYS A 302 -2.02 -23.66 -8.33
C LYS A 302 -2.28 -22.26 -8.84
N LEU A 303 -2.99 -22.18 -9.96
CA LEU A 303 -3.39 -20.92 -10.57
C LEU A 303 -4.04 -20.02 -9.52
N HIS A 304 -3.73 -18.73 -9.60
CA HIS A 304 -4.32 -17.70 -8.75
C HIS A 304 -3.83 -17.69 -7.29
N GLU A 305 -2.79 -18.48 -6.96
CA GLU A 305 -1.93 -18.23 -5.80
C GLU A 305 -0.77 -17.31 -6.21
N ALA A 306 -0.54 -16.21 -5.48
CA ALA A 306 0.38 -15.16 -5.90
C ALA A 306 1.80 -15.65 -6.20
N GLY A 307 2.34 -16.57 -5.40
CA GLY A 307 3.67 -17.14 -5.56
C GLY A 307 3.79 -18.08 -6.77
N TYR A 308 2.70 -18.73 -7.16
CA TYR A 308 2.64 -19.55 -8.38
C TYR A 308 2.54 -18.65 -9.61
N ASP A 309 1.67 -17.62 -9.58
CA ASP A 309 1.56 -16.65 -10.68
C ASP A 309 2.90 -15.90 -10.90
N ALA A 310 3.63 -15.58 -9.82
CA ALA A 310 4.99 -15.02 -9.91
C ALA A 310 6.01 -16.01 -10.53
N TYR A 311 5.88 -17.30 -10.22
CA TYR A 311 6.71 -18.35 -10.83
C TYR A 311 6.43 -18.48 -12.34
N ILE A 312 5.16 -18.61 -12.73
CA ILE A 312 4.75 -18.70 -14.13
C ILE A 312 5.16 -17.44 -14.92
N THR A 313 5.01 -16.26 -14.31
CA THR A 313 5.48 -15.00 -14.89
C THR A 313 6.98 -15.02 -15.18
N GLY A 314 7.78 -15.52 -14.24
CA GLY A 314 9.23 -15.66 -14.42
C GLY A 314 9.60 -16.66 -15.52
N LEU A 315 8.91 -17.80 -15.62
CA LEU A 315 9.10 -18.75 -16.71
C LEU A 315 8.77 -18.14 -18.08
N CYS A 316 7.64 -17.45 -18.20
CA CYS A 316 7.25 -16.77 -19.42
C CYS A 316 8.32 -15.75 -19.84
N PHE A 317 8.81 -14.96 -18.88
CA PHE A 317 9.88 -14.01 -19.14
C PHE A 317 11.16 -14.69 -19.67
N ILE A 318 11.61 -15.77 -19.03
CA ILE A 318 12.82 -16.49 -19.45
C ILE A 318 12.63 -17.10 -20.85
N ALA A 319 11.48 -17.73 -21.13
CA ALA A 319 11.20 -18.32 -22.43
C ALA A 319 11.18 -17.27 -23.56
N LEU A 320 10.50 -16.13 -23.35
CA LEU A 320 10.46 -15.02 -24.31
C LEU A 320 11.86 -14.40 -24.51
N SER A 321 12.62 -14.28 -23.43
CA SER A 321 13.99 -13.76 -23.45
C SER A 321 14.95 -14.68 -24.21
N ASN A 322 14.83 -15.99 -24.02
CA ASN A 322 15.61 -16.99 -24.75
C ASN A 322 15.32 -16.97 -26.24
N TYR A 323 14.05 -16.80 -26.63
CA TYR A 323 13.68 -16.67 -28.04
C TYR A 323 14.34 -15.44 -28.69
N LEU A 324 14.34 -14.29 -28.03
CA LEU A 324 15.02 -13.08 -28.52
C LEU A 324 16.53 -13.30 -28.68
N ARG A 325 17.15 -14.02 -27.72
CA ARG A 325 18.58 -14.36 -27.79
C ARG A 325 18.91 -15.18 -29.04
N VAL A 326 18.13 -16.22 -29.31
CA VAL A 326 18.35 -17.13 -30.45
C VAL A 326 18.12 -16.42 -31.79
N THR A 327 17.13 -15.54 -31.86
CA THR A 327 16.73 -14.90 -33.12
C THR A 327 17.58 -13.68 -33.51
N TRP A 328 18.13 -12.92 -32.56
CA TRP A 328 18.77 -11.63 -32.85
C TRP A 328 20.27 -11.56 -32.53
N THR A 329 20.78 -12.36 -31.60
CA THR A 329 22.21 -12.30 -31.20
C THR A 329 22.83 -13.69 -31.09
N PRO A 330 23.12 -14.37 -32.22
CA PRO A 330 23.85 -15.64 -32.21
C PRO A 330 25.29 -15.51 -31.69
N PHE A 331 25.85 -14.29 -31.71
CA PHE A 331 27.28 -14.01 -31.50
C PHE A 331 27.70 -13.59 -30.09
N LEU A 332 26.76 -13.38 -29.15
CA LEU A 332 27.07 -12.76 -27.85
C LEU A 332 27.39 -13.73 -26.69
N GLY A 333 27.47 -15.04 -26.95
CA GLY A 333 27.80 -16.05 -25.93
C GLY A 333 26.85 -16.02 -24.72
N ASP A 334 27.19 -16.76 -23.66
CA ASP A 334 26.38 -16.97 -22.45
C ASP A 334 26.12 -15.72 -21.57
N LEU A 335 26.32 -14.51 -22.12
CA LEU A 335 26.10 -13.28 -21.38
C LEU A 335 24.60 -13.09 -21.09
N LEU A 336 24.28 -13.03 -19.79
CA LEU A 336 22.94 -12.82 -19.24
C LEU A 336 22.12 -11.82 -20.07
N ILE A 337 20.96 -12.31 -20.55
CA ILE A 337 19.99 -11.63 -21.42
C ILE A 337 19.60 -10.22 -20.91
N THR A 338 19.80 -9.97 -19.62
CA THR A 338 19.52 -8.72 -18.90
C THR A 338 20.23 -7.48 -19.45
N GLY A 339 21.27 -7.64 -20.27
CA GLY A 339 22.01 -6.55 -20.91
C GLY A 339 21.65 -6.24 -22.38
N SER A 340 20.71 -6.97 -22.99
CA SER A 340 20.41 -6.76 -24.41
C SER A 340 19.79 -5.37 -24.68
N PRO A 341 20.18 -4.66 -25.76
CA PRO A 341 19.61 -3.36 -26.13
C PRO A 341 18.08 -3.38 -26.33
N LEU A 342 17.53 -4.53 -26.70
CA LEU A 342 16.10 -4.68 -26.92
C LEU A 342 15.33 -4.75 -25.60
N LEU A 343 15.82 -5.52 -24.63
CA LEU A 343 15.23 -5.53 -23.28
C LEU A 343 15.47 -4.22 -22.54
N SER A 344 16.60 -3.55 -22.79
CA SER A 344 16.86 -2.24 -22.18
C SER A 344 15.82 -1.20 -22.59
N SER A 345 15.35 -1.24 -23.84
CA SER A 345 14.28 -0.38 -24.33
C SER A 345 12.91 -0.67 -23.70
N LEU A 346 12.72 -1.84 -23.08
CA LEU A 346 11.45 -2.27 -22.51
C LEU A 346 11.39 -2.10 -20.99
N PHE A 347 12.50 -1.76 -20.34
CA PHE A 347 12.51 -1.48 -18.91
C PHE A 347 11.60 -0.31 -18.55
N ASN A 348 11.02 -0.40 -17.36
CA ASN A 348 10.27 0.65 -16.68
C ASN A 348 9.04 1.11 -17.48
N LYS A 349 8.44 0.18 -18.23
CA LYS A 349 7.18 0.37 -18.95
C LYS A 349 6.08 -0.46 -18.30
N LEU A 350 4.97 0.17 -17.94
CA LEU A 350 3.84 -0.48 -17.26
C LEU A 350 2.57 -0.39 -18.12
N PRO A 351 1.84 -1.49 -18.37
CA PRO A 351 0.67 -1.48 -19.23
C PRO A 351 -0.51 -0.78 -18.55
N ILE A 352 -1.38 -0.13 -19.34
CA ILE A 352 -2.68 0.36 -18.86
C ILE A 352 -3.79 -0.40 -19.60
N ALA A 353 -4.36 -1.41 -18.94
CA ALA A 353 -5.30 -2.34 -19.56
C ALA A 353 -6.57 -1.69 -20.17
N ARG A 354 -7.00 -0.52 -19.66
CA ARG A 354 -8.23 0.16 -20.10
C ARG A 354 -8.01 1.21 -21.20
N LEU A 355 -6.78 1.65 -21.43
CA LEU A 355 -6.48 2.66 -22.43
C LEU A 355 -6.03 1.99 -23.73
N LYS A 356 -6.88 2.04 -24.76
CA LYS A 356 -6.59 1.43 -26.07
C LYS A 356 -5.56 2.19 -26.89
N ASP A 357 -5.39 3.47 -26.59
CA ASP A 357 -4.46 4.33 -27.33
C ASP A 357 -3.09 4.40 -26.64
N PHE A 358 -3.04 4.33 -25.31
CA PHE A 358 -1.79 4.32 -24.55
C PHE A 358 -1.35 2.87 -24.28
N PRO A 359 -0.27 2.38 -24.91
CA PRO A 359 0.17 1.00 -24.70
C PRO A 359 0.74 0.79 -23.29
N TYR A 360 1.43 1.79 -22.74
CA TYR A 360 2.10 1.73 -21.45
C TYR A 360 2.43 3.13 -20.89
N ILE A 361 2.64 3.20 -19.57
CA ILE A 361 3.32 4.28 -18.85
C ILE A 361 4.82 4.08 -19.01
N ASN A 362 5.57 5.13 -19.29
CA ASN A 362 7.03 5.10 -19.35
C ASN A 362 7.62 5.83 -18.14
N LEU A 363 8.16 5.12 -17.14
CA LEU A 363 8.58 5.76 -15.89
C LEU A 363 9.79 6.70 -16.04
N VAL A 364 10.65 6.50 -17.04
CA VAL A 364 11.93 7.24 -17.21
C VAL A 364 11.81 8.41 -18.18
N GLY A 365 10.67 8.57 -18.86
CA GLY A 365 10.51 9.64 -19.84
C GLY A 365 9.05 9.97 -20.12
N ASN A 366 8.81 10.64 -21.24
CA ASN A 366 7.45 10.93 -21.66
C ASN A 366 6.70 9.65 -22.02
N ASP A 367 5.41 9.64 -21.68
CA ASP A 367 4.54 8.56 -22.09
C ASP A 367 4.33 8.60 -23.61
N PRO A 368 4.12 7.45 -24.26
CA PRO A 368 3.80 7.41 -25.67
C PRO A 368 2.56 8.26 -25.94
N ASN A 369 2.65 9.23 -26.85
CA ASN A 369 1.51 10.03 -27.29
C ASN A 369 0.99 9.47 -28.61
N PRO A 370 0.02 8.53 -28.60
CA PRO A 370 -0.52 7.95 -29.83
C PRO A 370 -1.22 9.02 -30.67
N SER A 371 -1.18 8.87 -32.00
CA SER A 371 -1.99 9.71 -32.88
C SER A 371 -3.47 9.61 -32.49
N ARG A 372 -4.15 10.77 -32.52
CA ARG A 372 -5.57 10.95 -32.21
C ARG A 372 -6.39 11.20 -33.47
N ASP A 373 -5.83 10.93 -34.65
CA ASP A 373 -6.45 11.24 -35.95
C ASP A 373 -7.73 10.41 -36.20
N HIS A 374 -7.86 9.26 -35.51
CA HIS A 374 -9.05 8.40 -35.55
C HIS A 374 -10.16 8.81 -34.57
N ILE A 375 -9.98 9.92 -33.83
CA ILE A 375 -10.93 10.41 -32.84
C ILE A 375 -11.63 11.66 -33.35
N PHE A 376 -12.95 11.66 -33.22
CA PHE A 376 -13.82 12.73 -33.67
C PHE A 376 -14.64 13.26 -32.49
N TYR A 377 -14.80 14.57 -32.43
CA TYR A 377 -15.74 15.23 -31.54
C TYR A 377 -17.09 15.33 -32.26
N LEU A 378 -18.13 14.81 -31.63
CA LEU A 378 -19.48 14.83 -32.16
C LEU A 378 -20.39 15.64 -31.24
N THR A 379 -21.11 16.60 -31.80
CA THR A 379 -22.21 17.31 -31.13
C THR A 379 -23.51 16.90 -31.80
N PHE A 380 -24.52 16.54 -31.02
CA PHE A 380 -25.77 15.98 -31.52
C PHE A 380 -26.97 16.38 -30.62
N PRO A 381 -28.22 16.19 -31.09
CA PRO A 381 -29.42 16.51 -30.33
C PRO A 381 -29.58 15.61 -29.11
N LYS A 382 -30.26 16.10 -28.06
CA LYS A 382 -30.40 15.39 -26.76
C LYS A 382 -31.13 14.05 -26.86
N GLU A 383 -31.88 13.85 -27.94
CA GLU A 383 -32.66 12.64 -28.18
C GLU A 383 -31.80 11.46 -28.63
N TRP A 384 -30.55 11.71 -29.07
CA TRP A 384 -29.65 10.68 -29.56
C TRP A 384 -29.15 9.77 -28.44
N LYS A 385 -29.20 8.46 -28.70
CA LYS A 385 -28.71 7.41 -27.80
C LYS A 385 -27.46 6.76 -28.37
N HIS A 386 -26.84 5.89 -27.58
CA HIS A 386 -25.63 5.15 -27.98
C HIS A 386 -25.81 4.39 -29.30
N GLY A 387 -27.01 3.85 -29.57
CA GLY A 387 -27.32 3.14 -30.81
C GLY A 387 -27.20 4.03 -32.05
N ASP A 388 -27.66 5.28 -31.97
CA ASP A 388 -27.66 6.22 -33.09
C ASP A 388 -26.23 6.60 -33.50
N ILE A 389 -25.39 6.88 -32.50
CA ILE A 389 -23.96 7.16 -32.71
C ILE A 389 -23.26 5.92 -33.26
N THR A 390 -23.54 4.74 -32.73
CA THR A 390 -22.91 3.49 -33.22
C THR A 390 -23.29 3.21 -34.67
N ASN A 391 -24.56 3.42 -35.04
CA ASN A 391 -25.05 3.27 -36.41
C ASN A 391 -24.39 4.27 -37.36
N LEU A 392 -24.20 5.52 -36.92
CA LEU A 392 -23.53 6.56 -37.71
C LEU A 392 -22.09 6.16 -38.10
N PHE A 393 -21.37 5.48 -37.20
CA PHE A 393 -19.98 5.07 -37.43
C PHE A 393 -19.82 3.60 -37.91
N SER A 394 -20.92 2.85 -38.00
CA SER A 394 -20.94 1.46 -38.49
C SER A 394 -20.30 1.29 -39.89
N PRO A 395 -20.55 2.18 -40.88
CA PRO A 395 -19.92 2.08 -42.21
C PRO A 395 -18.39 2.16 -42.21
N PHE A 396 -17.80 2.68 -41.13
CA PHE A 396 -16.35 2.82 -40.96
C PHE A 396 -15.75 1.70 -40.09
N GLY A 397 -16.54 0.66 -39.80
CA GLY A 397 -16.14 -0.46 -38.94
C GLY A 397 -16.46 -0.23 -37.46
N GLY A 398 -17.29 0.76 -37.12
CA GLY A 398 -17.70 1.06 -35.74
C GLY A 398 -16.66 1.86 -34.96
N GLY A 399 -17.02 2.22 -33.72
CA GLY A 399 -16.18 3.03 -32.84
C GLY A 399 -16.57 2.96 -31.37
N TYR A 400 -15.65 3.40 -30.51
CA TYR A 400 -15.89 3.61 -29.08
C TYR A 400 -16.51 4.98 -28.87
N VAL A 401 -17.62 5.03 -28.14
CA VAL A 401 -18.28 6.29 -27.75
C VAL A 401 -17.91 6.62 -26.31
N SER A 402 -17.31 7.79 -26.12
CA SER A 402 -17.03 8.37 -24.81
C SER A 402 -17.84 9.64 -24.64
N TRP A 403 -18.90 9.56 -23.85
CA TRP A 403 -19.81 10.67 -23.57
C TRP A 403 -19.10 11.79 -22.79
N LEU A 404 -19.32 13.03 -23.19
CA LEU A 404 -18.86 14.23 -22.50
C LEU A 404 -20.02 14.98 -21.85
N SER A 405 -21.15 15.03 -22.54
CA SER A 405 -22.42 15.56 -22.05
C SER A 405 -23.60 14.83 -22.69
N ASP A 406 -24.82 15.26 -22.39
CA ASP A 406 -26.05 14.82 -23.05
C ASP A 406 -26.16 15.20 -24.53
N THR A 407 -25.26 16.07 -25.04
CA THR A 407 -25.25 16.57 -26.42
C THR A 407 -23.90 16.42 -27.11
N SER A 408 -22.89 15.83 -26.44
CA SER A 408 -21.56 15.71 -27.01
C SER A 408 -20.82 14.46 -26.57
N ALA A 409 -20.05 13.89 -27.49
CA ALA A 409 -19.23 12.71 -27.23
C ALA A 409 -17.97 12.69 -28.11
N TYR A 410 -16.92 12.04 -27.62
CA TYR A 410 -15.82 11.60 -28.47
C TYR A 410 -16.13 10.24 -29.07
N VAL A 411 -15.88 10.08 -30.37
CA VAL A 411 -16.00 8.80 -31.07
C VAL A 411 -14.65 8.42 -31.65
N GLY A 412 -14.08 7.31 -31.17
CA GLY A 412 -12.83 6.75 -31.68
C GLY A 412 -13.10 5.53 -32.55
N LEU A 413 -12.65 5.53 -33.81
CA LEU A 413 -12.87 4.39 -34.72
C LEU A 413 -12.15 3.11 -34.27
N TYR A 414 -12.76 1.96 -34.51
CA TYR A 414 -12.09 0.66 -34.38
C TYR A 414 -11.01 0.47 -35.45
N ARG A 415 -11.32 0.86 -36.69
CA ARG A 415 -10.39 0.80 -37.83
C ARG A 415 -9.79 2.18 -38.06
N ARG A 416 -8.62 2.43 -37.48
CA ARG A 416 -7.93 3.73 -37.56
C ARG A 416 -7.64 4.18 -39.01
N GLU A 417 -7.42 3.23 -39.90
CA GLU A 417 -7.16 3.47 -41.34
C GLU A 417 -8.34 4.15 -42.05
N GLN A 418 -9.58 3.97 -41.57
CA GLN A 418 -10.78 4.57 -42.14
C GLN A 418 -11.00 6.02 -41.68
N ALA A 419 -10.14 6.57 -40.81
CA ALA A 419 -10.26 7.92 -40.29
C ALA A 419 -10.33 8.99 -41.39
N GLY A 420 -9.56 8.81 -42.48
CA GLY A 420 -9.57 9.72 -43.63
C GLY A 420 -10.91 9.78 -44.36
N ALA A 421 -11.73 8.73 -44.28
CA ALA A 421 -13.01 8.63 -44.99
C ALA A 421 -14.20 9.23 -44.20
N VAL A 422 -14.03 9.51 -42.91
CA VAL A 422 -15.10 9.99 -42.01
C VAL A 422 -15.50 11.42 -42.33
N MET A 423 -14.54 12.36 -42.32
CA MET A 423 -14.84 13.78 -42.52
C MET A 423 -15.51 14.06 -43.88
N PRO A 424 -15.07 13.49 -45.02
CA PRO A 424 -15.73 13.72 -46.31
C PRO A 424 -17.19 13.24 -46.37
N LYS A 425 -17.55 12.19 -45.61
CA LYS A 425 -18.89 11.58 -45.64
C LYS A 425 -19.83 12.12 -44.57
N LEU A 426 -19.34 12.39 -43.35
CA LEU A 426 -20.16 12.79 -42.21
C LEU A 426 -20.21 14.31 -41.97
N SER A 427 -19.33 15.11 -42.60
CA SER A 427 -19.36 16.58 -42.46
C SER A 427 -20.62 17.25 -43.03
N LYS A 428 -21.42 16.52 -43.81
CA LYS A 428 -22.63 17.03 -44.47
C LYS A 428 -23.93 16.78 -43.67
N GLY A 429 -23.84 16.25 -42.44
CA GLY A 429 -25.01 16.01 -41.60
C GLY A 429 -25.64 17.31 -41.11
N PHE A 430 -26.97 17.45 -41.25
CA PHE A 430 -27.70 18.63 -40.77
C PHE A 430 -28.08 18.57 -39.28
N GLN A 431 -28.15 17.35 -38.71
CA GLN A 431 -28.61 17.13 -37.34
C GLN A 431 -27.48 17.08 -36.31
N TYR A 432 -26.23 16.91 -36.74
CA TYR A 432 -25.07 16.77 -35.86
C TYR A 432 -23.87 17.52 -36.46
N LYS A 433 -22.94 17.92 -35.60
CA LYS A 433 -21.67 18.54 -35.99
C LYS A 433 -20.54 17.60 -35.64
N ILE A 434 -19.67 17.32 -36.60
CA ILE A 434 -18.47 16.49 -36.42
C ILE A 434 -17.20 17.32 -36.65
N GLN A 435 -16.22 17.17 -35.77
CA GLN A 435 -14.93 17.84 -35.86
C GLN A 435 -13.81 16.84 -35.55
N LYS A 436 -12.60 17.08 -36.05
CA LYS A 436 -11.44 16.28 -35.64
C LYS A 436 -11.07 16.60 -34.19
N TYR A 437 -10.50 15.63 -33.48
CA TYR A 437 -10.04 15.83 -32.10
C TYR A 437 -9.09 17.03 -31.96
N THR A 438 -8.13 17.19 -32.87
CA THR A 438 -7.14 18.28 -32.86
C THR A 438 -7.78 19.66 -33.01
N GLU A 439 -8.77 19.79 -33.91
CA GLU A 439 -9.52 21.03 -34.14
C GLU A 439 -10.33 21.45 -32.91
N HIS A 440 -10.98 20.48 -32.27
CA HIS A 440 -11.72 20.73 -31.03
C HIS A 440 -10.80 21.13 -29.87
N GLN A 441 -9.66 20.45 -29.70
CA GLN A 441 -8.68 20.79 -28.67
C GLN A 441 -8.10 22.20 -28.87
N ALA A 442 -7.81 22.60 -30.11
CA ALA A 442 -7.37 23.96 -30.42
C ALA A 442 -8.44 25.02 -30.07
N THR A 443 -9.71 24.69 -30.30
CA THR A 443 -10.84 25.56 -29.94
C THR A 443 -10.93 25.75 -28.42
N LEU A 444 -10.81 24.67 -27.64
CA LEU A 444 -10.81 24.71 -26.17
C LEU A 444 -9.63 25.53 -25.61
N GLN A 445 -8.42 25.35 -26.14
CA GLN A 445 -7.24 26.10 -25.70
C GLN A 445 -7.38 27.61 -25.99
N THR A 446 -8.04 27.97 -27.10
CA THR A 446 -8.31 29.35 -27.47
C THR A 446 -9.37 29.98 -26.55
N GLU A 447 -10.42 29.23 -26.19
CA GLU A 447 -11.45 29.68 -25.25
C GLU A 447 -10.90 29.91 -23.83
N VAL A 448 -10.02 29.04 -23.34
CA VAL A 448 -9.34 29.20 -22.03
C VAL A 448 -8.45 30.45 -22.03
N SER A 449 -7.63 30.64 -23.07
CA SER A 449 -6.78 31.83 -23.24
C SER A 449 -7.59 33.15 -23.31
N SER A 450 -8.79 33.11 -23.90
CA SER A 450 -9.68 34.28 -23.97
C SER A 450 -10.35 34.63 -22.63
N LYS A 451 -10.63 33.63 -21.78
CA LYS A 451 -11.17 33.85 -20.42
C LYS A 451 -10.12 34.42 -19.46
N ASP A 452 -8.87 34.01 -19.60
CA ASP A 452 -7.76 34.60 -18.82
C ASP A 452 -7.43 36.04 -19.26
N ARG A 453 -7.66 36.39 -20.53
CA ARG A 453 -7.56 37.78 -21.00
C ARG A 453 -8.71 38.68 -20.52
N LYS A 454 -9.91 38.13 -20.27
CA LYS A 454 -11.07 38.91 -19.79
C LYS A 454 -11.09 39.20 -18.28
N ARG A 455 -10.19 38.58 -17.48
CA ARG A 455 -10.02 38.91 -16.05
C ARG A 455 -9.11 40.11 -15.78
N LYS A 456 -8.45 40.65 -16.79
CA LYS A 456 -7.69 41.90 -16.70
C LYS A 456 -8.34 42.92 -17.62
N LEU A 457 -9.34 43.66 -17.13
CA LEU A 457 -9.67 45.04 -17.50
C LEU A 457 -11.08 45.40 -17.01
N SER A 458 -11.13 46.02 -15.84
CA SER A 458 -12.15 47.00 -15.47
C SER A 458 -11.41 48.14 -14.74
N PRO A 459 -11.49 49.40 -15.19
CA PRO A 459 -10.72 50.50 -14.58
C PRO A 459 -11.47 51.09 -13.38
N CYS A 460 -10.75 51.31 -12.28
CA CYS A 460 -11.22 52.16 -11.17
C CYS A 460 -10.60 53.55 -11.33
N GLU A 461 -11.43 54.57 -11.16
CA GLU A 461 -11.09 55.99 -11.18
C GLU A 461 -10.15 56.38 -10.04
N LYS A 462 -9.40 57.45 -10.28
CA LYS A 462 -8.34 58.02 -9.42
C LYS A 462 -8.91 58.77 -8.21
N ALA A 463 -8.20 58.73 -7.09
CA ALA A 463 -7.92 59.91 -6.24
C ALA A 463 -6.79 59.63 -5.21
N ASP A 464 -5.70 60.37 -5.39
CA ASP A 464 -4.86 61.12 -4.45
C ASP A 464 -4.12 60.51 -3.22
N ASP A 465 -2.85 60.93 -3.18
CA ASP A 465 -1.84 60.87 -2.11
C ASP A 465 -2.27 61.53 -0.80
N ALA A 466 -1.93 60.92 0.34
CA ALA A 466 -1.33 61.63 1.50
C ALA A 466 -0.84 60.68 2.62
N LYS A 467 0.36 61.01 3.10
CA LYS A 467 1.07 60.64 4.34
C LYS A 467 0.22 60.33 5.60
N ASN A 468 0.65 59.37 6.43
CA ASN A 468 1.21 59.58 7.79
C ASN A 468 1.20 58.31 8.68
N ASP A 469 2.32 58.12 9.38
CA ASP A 469 2.55 57.76 10.80
C ASP A 469 1.76 56.70 11.61
N GLU A 470 2.60 55.92 12.32
CA GLU A 470 2.54 55.44 13.71
C GLU A 470 1.29 54.78 14.35
N LYS A 471 1.56 53.57 14.88
CA LYS A 471 1.23 53.00 16.21
C LYS A 471 -0.22 52.72 16.67
N SER A 472 -0.27 51.63 17.44
CA SER A 472 -1.28 51.20 18.44
C SER A 472 -2.57 50.62 17.85
N GLY A 473 -3.21 49.59 18.39
CA GLY A 473 -2.98 48.76 19.56
C GLY A 473 -4.29 48.02 19.89
N ALA A 474 -4.17 46.73 20.24
CA ALA A 474 -5.00 45.94 21.18
C ALA A 474 -6.49 45.60 20.92
N ALA A 475 -6.84 44.44 21.50
CA ALA A 475 -8.15 43.84 21.87
C ALA A 475 -8.93 43.09 20.77
N GLU A 476 -8.94 41.75 20.78
CA GLU A 476 -9.80 40.84 21.60
C GLU A 476 -11.25 40.75 21.09
N ASN A 477 -11.62 39.62 20.48
CA ASN A 477 -12.47 38.62 21.13
C ASN A 477 -12.77 37.42 20.21
N ASP A 478 -12.79 36.27 20.88
CA ASP A 478 -13.34 34.97 20.45
C ASP A 478 -14.77 35.08 19.93
N ASP A 479 -15.12 34.21 18.98
CA ASP A 479 -16.30 33.35 19.13
C ASP A 479 -16.28 32.22 18.07
N ASP A 480 -16.00 31.01 18.58
CA ASP A 480 -16.27 29.72 17.94
C ASP A 480 -17.79 29.45 17.93
N GLU A 481 -18.37 29.11 16.77
CA GLU A 481 -19.68 28.43 16.73
C GLU A 481 -19.63 27.16 15.88
N TRP A 482 -19.39 26.03 16.55
CA TRP A 482 -19.64 24.68 16.05
C TRP A 482 -21.06 24.25 16.43
N GLN A 483 -21.91 24.01 15.43
CA GLN A 483 -23.28 23.52 15.61
C GLN A 483 -23.32 21.99 15.82
N VAL A 484 -23.78 21.56 17.00
CA VAL A 484 -24.01 20.15 17.38
C VAL A 484 -25.48 19.77 17.16
N ALA A 485 -25.72 18.77 16.30
CA ALA A 485 -27.05 18.20 16.09
C ALA A 485 -27.48 17.32 17.29
N THR A 486 -28.55 17.71 17.99
CA THR A 486 -29.15 16.93 19.10
C THR A 486 -30.44 16.24 18.66
N GLY A 487 -30.41 14.92 18.51
CA GLY A 487 -31.58 14.08 18.25
C GLY A 487 -32.27 13.62 19.54
N LYS A 488 -33.53 14.05 19.76
CA LYS A 488 -34.33 13.76 20.96
C LYS A 488 -34.79 12.29 21.05
N ARG A 489 -34.35 11.61 22.11
CA ARG A 489 -34.91 10.32 22.60
C ARG A 489 -36.27 10.56 23.28
N ARG A 490 -37.33 9.91 22.81
CA ARG A 490 -38.66 9.92 23.46
C ARG A 490 -38.85 8.60 24.22
N LYS A 491 -38.93 8.68 25.55
CA LYS A 491 -39.19 7.59 26.49
C LYS A 491 -40.67 7.66 26.89
N LYS A 492 -41.46 6.61 26.67
CA LYS A 492 -42.82 6.48 27.23
C LYS A 492 -42.92 5.11 27.89
N ARG A 493 -43.26 5.10 29.18
CA ARG A 493 -43.46 3.93 30.04
C ARG A 493 -44.95 3.82 30.35
N LYS A 494 -45.56 2.64 30.21
CA LYS A 494 -46.74 2.20 30.98
C LYS A 494 -46.85 0.66 30.95
N GLU A 495 -47.49 0.14 31.98
CA GLU A 495 -47.34 -1.19 32.58
C GLU A 495 -48.07 -2.37 31.90
N GLN A 496 -47.50 -3.55 32.18
CA GLN A 496 -48.07 -4.90 32.43
C GLN A 496 -49.33 -5.40 31.68
N ALA A 497 -49.21 -6.56 31.01
CA ALA A 497 -49.85 -7.83 31.43
C ALA A 497 -49.45 -9.01 30.50
N THR A 498 -49.53 -10.21 31.08
CA THR A 498 -49.18 -11.57 30.67
C THR A 498 -49.74 -12.12 29.35
N THR A 499 -48.99 -12.96 28.63
CA THR A 499 -49.30 -14.38 28.23
C THR A 499 -48.34 -14.85 27.12
N GLY A 500 -47.88 -16.09 27.23
CA GLY A 500 -46.73 -16.62 26.48
C GLY A 500 -47.03 -17.28 25.13
N LYS A 501 -45.95 -17.60 24.41
CA LYS A 501 -45.74 -18.82 23.61
C LYS A 501 -44.31 -18.83 23.06
N LYS A 502 -43.54 -19.87 23.40
CA LYS A 502 -42.35 -20.30 22.64
C LYS A 502 -42.83 -21.07 21.39
N ALA A 503 -42.17 -20.87 20.27
CA ALA A 503 -42.16 -21.78 19.13
C ALA A 503 -40.72 -21.84 18.60
N PHE A 504 -40.03 -22.90 18.99
CA PHE A 504 -38.68 -23.34 18.59
C PHE A 504 -38.61 -23.66 17.07
N GLU A 505 -37.50 -24.01 16.41
CA GLU A 505 -36.20 -24.60 16.83
C GLU A 505 -35.14 -24.44 15.72
N GLU A 506 -33.87 -24.39 16.11
CA GLU A 506 -32.69 -24.61 15.24
C GLU A 506 -32.63 -26.09 14.80
N ASN A 507 -32.16 -26.34 13.57
CA ASN A 507 -32.01 -27.69 13.04
C ASN A 507 -30.54 -27.95 12.69
N ASP A 508 -29.86 -28.68 13.57
CA ASP A 508 -28.61 -29.39 13.31
C ASP A 508 -28.95 -30.77 12.74
N ALA A 509 -28.51 -31.07 11.52
CA ALA A 509 -28.48 -32.43 11.00
C ALA A 509 -27.15 -32.68 10.29
N TRP A 510 -26.28 -33.41 10.99
CA TRP A 510 -25.16 -34.15 10.43
C TRP A 510 -25.68 -35.38 9.70
N ASN A 511 -25.31 -35.53 8.42
CA ASN A 511 -24.92 -36.78 7.77
C ASN A 511 -24.20 -36.48 6.45
#